data_AF-A0A8J7QHW0-F1
#
_entry.id   AF-A0A8J7QHW0-F1
#
_cell.length_a   1.000
_cell.length_b   1.000
_cell.length_c   1.000
_cell.angle_alpha   90.00
_cell.angle_beta   90.00
_cell.angle_gamma   90.00
#
_symmetry.space_group_name_H-M   'P 1'
#
loop_
_entity.id
_entity.type
_entity.pdbx_description
1 polymer ?
#
loop_
_entity_poly.entity_id
_entity_poly.type
_entity_poly.pdbx_seq_one_letter_code
_entity_poly.pdbx_strand_id
1 'polypeptide(L)'
;MVQYAKQAGHRNKNPGLSVTGYQSGEQGDLRQDPSKVRNSFQQTPRVQPPHRRPHRPVRRFQNPRRRQNKKNGSRQLTRQQSSSLDFFSRGIMSEPIFPQISAGLMKTRSLYNQLKTETKKNLGTGSVSTLFQAIFLESIAYLDRTAQVPITSKVEGKTYFLFSSGKKTSRAVNADLYLSDPTSLNPFFMAMQSNDWEALSAEEITQQAYTLAMAFITSVDLQKTGDVKTPGTFFELLCGHLVTLLLGVQPKKRIPVLNLDQTATLPTDFIFDLGENRPKFHVPIKTSTRERVIQVWAHQRVLDGIYGLERFKGTLICLSEVKKNAATHVVTEICLPTQWKVYQSFIARMHRVYYFDLPSKYEALNRQIPRITVLPFGSLFKEVERLSAGE
;
A
#
# COMPACT_ATOMS: atom_id res chain seq x y z
N MET A 1 -46.27 -34.26 37.88
CA MET A 1 -47.20 -35.17 37.17
C MET A 1 -46.56 -35.55 35.84
N VAL A 2 -46.27 -36.85 35.68
CA VAL A 2 -46.13 -37.67 34.45
C VAL A 2 -45.22 -37.13 33.32
N GLN A 3 -43.93 -37.52 33.25
CA GLN A 3 -43.33 -38.69 32.56
C GLN A 3 -43.53 -38.76 31.03
N TYR A 4 -42.42 -38.80 30.28
CA TYR A 4 -42.18 -39.81 29.24
C TYR A 4 -40.67 -40.08 29.07
N ALA A 5 -40.36 -41.31 28.68
CA ALA A 5 -39.16 -42.06 29.04
C ALA A 5 -38.15 -42.27 27.88
N LYS A 6 -36.94 -42.67 28.30
CA LYS A 6 -35.90 -43.37 27.54
C LYS A 6 -36.41 -44.71 26.97
N GLN A 7 -35.83 -45.19 25.86
CA GLN A 7 -35.03 -46.44 25.83
C GLN A 7 -34.47 -46.84 24.45
N ALA A 8 -33.26 -47.43 24.51
CA ALA A 8 -32.63 -48.52 23.73
C ALA A 8 -32.55 -48.42 22.18
N GLY A 9 -31.50 -48.86 21.48
CA GLY A 9 -30.37 -49.72 21.81
C GLY A 9 -30.40 -50.99 20.95
N HIS A 10 -29.50 -51.13 19.95
CA HIS A 10 -29.16 -52.45 19.40
C HIS A 10 -27.75 -52.51 18.79
N ARG A 11 -27.00 -53.53 19.25
CA ARG A 11 -25.71 -54.04 18.78
C ARG A 11 -25.90 -54.95 17.54
N ASN A 12 -24.90 -54.98 16.66
CA ASN A 12 -24.30 -56.20 16.09
C ASN A 12 -23.02 -55.81 15.33
N LYS A 13 -21.82 -56.23 15.80
CA LYS A 13 -21.07 -57.47 15.51
C LYS A 13 -20.11 -57.34 14.31
N ASN A 14 -18.83 -57.18 14.67
CA ASN A 14 -17.60 -57.54 13.93
C ASN A 14 -17.64 -59.00 13.44
N PRO A 15 -16.87 -59.39 12.39
CA PRO A 15 -15.40 -59.58 12.44
C PRO A 15 -14.70 -59.04 11.17
N GLY A 16 -13.39 -58.79 11.08
CA GLY A 16 -12.21 -59.17 11.85
C GLY A 16 -11.06 -59.27 10.82
N LEU A 17 -9.88 -58.72 11.13
CA LEU A 17 -8.59 -59.22 10.64
C LEU A 17 -7.46 -58.47 11.37
N SER A 18 -6.74 -59.27 12.14
CA SER A 18 -5.49 -59.02 12.85
C SER A 18 -4.30 -58.85 11.91
N VAL A 19 -3.22 -58.23 12.39
CA VAL A 19 -1.86 -58.83 12.51
C VAL A 19 -0.87 -57.78 13.08
N THR A 20 -0.35 -58.10 14.27
CA THR A 20 1.00 -57.85 14.90
C THR A 20 1.77 -56.56 14.56
N GLY A 21 2.36 -55.79 15.48
CA GLY A 21 2.97 -56.12 16.78
C GLY A 21 4.46 -55.70 16.74
N TYR A 22 4.89 -54.76 17.58
CA TYR A 22 6.31 -54.60 17.96
C TYR A 22 6.42 -53.99 19.36
N GLN A 23 7.37 -54.55 20.12
CA GLN A 23 7.49 -54.56 21.56
C GLN A 23 8.16 -53.32 22.18
N SER A 24 7.88 -53.16 23.47
CA SER A 24 8.55 -52.32 24.46
C SER A 24 9.83 -52.96 25.03
N GLY A 25 10.73 -52.10 25.51
CA GLY A 25 11.95 -52.39 26.29
C GLY A 25 13.00 -51.29 25.98
N GLU A 26 13.72 -50.65 26.89
CA GLU A 26 14.11 -50.95 28.26
C GLU A 26 14.37 -49.63 29.03
N GLN A 27 14.20 -49.71 30.36
CA GLN A 27 14.67 -48.71 31.34
C GLN A 27 16.19 -48.91 31.58
N GLY A 28 16.94 -47.82 31.57
CA GLY A 28 18.35 -47.79 31.97
C GLY A 28 18.63 -46.59 32.87
N ASP A 29 18.78 -46.86 34.16
CA ASP A 29 19.10 -45.94 35.25
C ASP A 29 20.62 -45.77 35.32
N LEU A 30 21.15 -44.54 35.14
CA LEU A 30 22.55 -44.23 35.41
C LEU A 30 22.69 -42.81 35.98
N ARG A 31 22.75 -42.77 37.31
CA ARG A 31 23.36 -41.69 38.09
C ARG A 31 24.85 -41.61 37.76
N GLN A 32 25.36 -40.44 37.38
CA GLN A 32 26.78 -40.13 37.46
C GLN A 32 27.04 -38.75 38.08
N ASP A 33 28.11 -38.76 38.84
CA ASP A 33 28.62 -37.87 39.90
C ASP A 33 29.15 -36.52 39.37
N PRO A 34 28.77 -35.36 39.98
CA PRO A 34 29.26 -34.05 39.59
C PRO A 34 30.54 -33.69 40.36
N SER A 35 31.67 -34.32 40.02
CA SER A 35 32.94 -33.99 40.67
C SER A 35 34.18 -34.11 39.78
N LYS A 36 34.08 -33.81 38.48
CA LYS A 36 35.26 -33.70 37.57
C LYS A 36 35.03 -32.69 36.44
N VAL A 37 35.21 -31.39 36.70
CA VAL A 37 35.55 -30.41 35.64
C VAL A 37 36.63 -29.46 36.18
N ARG A 38 37.88 -29.76 35.81
CA ARG A 38 39.04 -28.89 36.04
C ARG A 38 39.45 -28.29 34.69
N ASN A 39 39.49 -26.96 34.66
CA ASN A 39 40.32 -26.06 33.84
C ASN A 39 40.76 -26.48 32.43
N SER A 40 40.26 -25.73 31.44
CA SER A 40 41.10 -25.24 30.34
C SER A 40 40.58 -23.89 29.82
N PHE A 41 41.08 -22.81 30.41
CA PHE A 41 41.07 -21.48 29.80
C PHE A 41 42.01 -21.51 28.58
N GLN A 42 41.47 -21.35 27.37
CA GLN A 42 42.26 -20.99 26.20
C GLN A 42 41.97 -19.53 25.83
N GLN A 43 43.07 -18.79 25.73
CA GLN A 43 43.18 -17.38 25.45
C GLN A 43 42.72 -17.09 24.01
N THR A 44 41.82 -16.13 23.83
CA THR A 44 41.52 -15.54 22.52
C THR A 44 42.47 -14.36 22.25
N PRO A 45 42.94 -14.18 21.00
CA PRO A 45 43.92 -13.15 20.67
C PRO A 45 43.29 -11.74 20.68
N ARG A 46 44.05 -10.78 21.25
CA ARG A 46 43.74 -9.34 21.28
C ARG A 46 43.62 -8.77 19.88
N VAL A 47 42.45 -8.20 19.55
CA VAL A 47 42.24 -7.34 18.39
C VAL A 47 42.78 -5.94 18.70
N GLN A 48 43.73 -5.45 17.90
CA GLN A 48 44.24 -4.08 17.98
C GLN A 48 43.19 -3.07 17.48
N PRO A 49 43.07 -1.88 18.10
CA PRO A 49 42.15 -0.84 17.64
C PRO A 49 42.70 -0.09 16.41
N PRO A 50 41.86 0.30 15.44
CA PRO A 50 42.32 1.01 14.27
C PRO A 50 42.67 2.48 14.58
N HIS A 51 43.75 2.94 13.93
CA HIS A 51 44.29 4.28 13.98
C HIS A 51 43.25 5.39 13.69
N ARG A 52 43.23 6.39 14.57
CA ARG A 52 42.51 7.67 14.39
C ARG A 52 43.02 8.40 13.14
N ARG A 53 42.12 8.71 12.20
CA ARG A 53 42.36 9.71 11.15
C ARG A 53 41.97 11.11 11.66
N PRO A 54 42.71 12.18 11.30
CA PRO A 54 42.45 13.53 11.79
C PRO A 54 41.20 14.16 11.16
N HIS A 55 40.50 14.93 11.99
CA HIS A 55 39.30 15.71 11.68
C HIS A 55 39.52 16.72 10.54
N ARG A 56 38.64 16.71 9.53
CA ARG A 56 38.44 17.84 8.61
C ARG A 56 37.34 18.76 9.16
N PRO A 57 37.52 20.09 9.15
CA PRO A 57 36.53 21.02 9.67
C PRO A 57 35.34 21.21 8.72
N VAL A 58 34.15 21.27 9.31
CA VAL A 58 32.85 21.53 8.69
C VAL A 58 32.76 23.00 8.28
N ARG A 59 32.60 23.28 6.99
CA ARG A 59 32.30 24.64 6.49
C ARG A 59 30.82 24.96 6.70
N ARG A 60 30.57 25.99 7.52
CA ARG A 60 29.28 26.68 7.67
C ARG A 60 28.84 27.29 6.33
N PHE A 61 27.69 26.89 5.81
CA PHE A 61 26.98 27.66 4.78
C PHE A 61 26.14 28.74 5.46
N GLN A 62 26.55 30.00 5.29
CA GLN A 62 25.75 31.18 5.61
C GLN A 62 24.91 31.57 4.40
N ASN A 63 23.61 31.76 4.62
CA ASN A 63 22.66 32.39 3.72
C ASN A 63 22.98 33.89 3.57
N PRO A 64 22.94 34.47 2.35
CA PRO A 64 22.71 35.89 2.18
C PRO A 64 21.25 36.18 1.80
N ARG A 65 20.64 37.03 2.60
CA ARG A 65 19.36 37.71 2.35
C ARG A 65 19.47 38.69 1.17
N ARG A 66 18.36 38.78 0.43
CA ARG A 66 17.64 40.01 0.00
C ARG A 66 18.47 41.30 -0.11
N ARG A 67 18.48 41.91 -1.31
CA ARG A 67 18.36 43.37 -1.46
C ARG A 67 17.73 43.76 -2.80
N GLN A 68 16.68 44.58 -2.69
CA GLN A 68 16.08 45.39 -3.76
C GLN A 68 16.97 46.61 -4.06
N ASN A 69 16.98 47.08 -5.31
CA ASN A 69 16.84 48.48 -5.73
C ASN A 69 16.96 48.54 -7.26
N LYS A 70 15.93 48.96 -8.00
CA LYS A 70 15.52 50.34 -8.33
C LYS A 70 16.47 51.07 -9.31
N LYS A 71 15.89 51.29 -10.49
CA LYS A 71 15.81 52.55 -11.29
C LYS A 71 16.96 52.94 -12.24
N ASN A 72 16.47 53.20 -13.46
CA ASN A 72 16.74 54.31 -14.39
C ASN A 72 18.00 54.28 -15.25
N GLY A 73 17.80 54.57 -16.55
CA GLY A 73 18.88 54.90 -17.46
C GLY A 73 18.51 54.79 -18.94
N SER A 74 17.59 55.65 -19.38
CA SER A 74 17.33 55.99 -20.79
C SER A 74 18.58 56.30 -21.61
N ARG A 75 18.63 55.86 -22.88
CA ARG A 75 19.12 56.68 -24.00
C ARG A 75 18.64 56.16 -25.35
N GLN A 76 18.32 57.13 -26.20
CA GLN A 76 17.60 57.11 -27.46
C GLN A 76 18.58 57.20 -28.66
N LEU A 77 18.00 57.02 -29.87
CA LEU A 77 18.47 57.38 -31.22
C LEU A 77 19.38 56.31 -31.89
N THR A 78 19.18 55.90 -33.14
CA THR A 78 18.83 56.69 -34.34
C THR A 78 18.18 55.84 -35.45
N ARG A 79 17.73 56.53 -36.50
CA ARG A 79 16.70 56.25 -37.50
C ARG A 79 17.34 55.98 -38.89
N GLN A 80 16.75 55.11 -39.72
CA GLN A 80 16.73 55.14 -41.22
C GLN A 80 15.89 53.94 -41.72
N GLN A 81 14.63 54.10 -42.14
CA GLN A 81 14.10 54.48 -43.47
C GLN A 81 14.48 53.54 -44.64
N SER A 82 13.49 52.78 -45.15
CA SER A 82 13.08 52.77 -46.57
C SER A 82 11.84 51.89 -46.79
N SER A 83 10.76 52.51 -47.33
CA SER A 83 9.79 52.07 -48.37
C SER A 83 9.38 50.59 -48.50
N SER A 84 8.14 50.19 -48.81
CA SER A 84 6.88 50.87 -49.21
C SER A 84 5.79 49.79 -49.46
N LEU A 85 4.53 50.13 -49.18
CA LEU A 85 3.28 49.69 -49.86
C LEU A 85 2.90 48.19 -49.86
N ASP A 86 1.88 47.78 -49.09
CA ASP A 86 0.49 47.74 -49.59
C ASP A 86 -0.55 47.39 -48.50
N PHE A 87 -1.75 47.95 -48.64
CA PHE A 87 -2.82 48.05 -47.65
C PHE A 87 -4.06 47.27 -48.15
N PHE A 88 -4.65 46.47 -47.24
CA PHE A 88 -6.02 45.92 -47.20
C PHE A 88 -6.47 44.80 -48.17
N SER A 89 -6.68 43.59 -47.62
CA SER A 89 -8.02 43.19 -47.16
C SER A 89 -8.08 41.84 -46.43
N ARG A 90 -8.61 41.90 -45.20
CA ARG A 90 -9.49 40.93 -44.50
C ARG A 90 -9.21 39.43 -44.67
N GLY A 91 -8.62 38.86 -43.62
CA GLY A 91 -8.71 37.43 -43.31
C GLY A 91 -8.51 37.23 -41.81
N ILE A 92 -9.61 37.34 -41.04
CA ILE A 92 -9.66 36.89 -39.66
C ILE A 92 -9.51 35.36 -39.71
N MET A 93 -8.33 34.84 -39.36
CA MET A 93 -8.20 33.45 -38.92
C MET A 93 -7.41 33.42 -37.62
N SER A 94 -8.20 33.46 -36.56
CA SER A 94 -8.05 32.83 -35.27
C SER A 94 -6.74 32.09 -34.99
N GLU A 95 -6.15 32.48 -33.87
CA GLU A 95 -5.18 31.77 -33.04
C GLU A 95 -5.36 30.25 -32.99
N PRO A 96 -4.28 29.48 -32.74
CA PRO A 96 -4.39 28.05 -32.46
C PRO A 96 -5.21 27.83 -31.18
N ILE A 97 -6.41 27.28 -31.36
CA ILE A 97 -7.33 26.86 -30.31
C ILE A 97 -6.68 25.71 -29.51
N PHE A 98 -5.98 26.03 -28.44
CA PHE A 98 -5.75 25.14 -27.29
C PHE A 98 -6.44 25.68 -26.01
N PRO A 99 -7.77 25.57 -25.83
CA PRO A 99 -8.40 25.88 -24.55
C PRO A 99 -9.03 24.67 -23.81
N GLN A 100 -9.13 23.48 -24.40
CA GLN A 100 -9.91 22.36 -23.82
C GLN A 100 -9.18 21.52 -22.76
N ILE A 101 -7.85 21.64 -22.61
CA ILE A 101 -7.06 20.82 -21.66
C ILE A 101 -7.17 21.31 -20.20
N SER A 102 -7.74 22.51 -19.94
CA SER A 102 -7.65 23.16 -18.62
C SER A 102 -8.80 22.89 -17.64
N ALA A 103 -10.04 22.65 -18.11
CA ALA A 103 -11.21 22.62 -17.24
C ALA A 103 -11.33 21.35 -16.37
N GLY A 104 -11.17 20.15 -16.97
CA GLY A 104 -11.23 18.88 -16.23
C GLY A 104 -10.08 18.71 -15.22
N LEU A 105 -8.92 19.31 -15.51
CA LEU A 105 -7.74 19.32 -14.65
C LEU A 105 -8.00 20.09 -13.35
N MET A 106 -8.69 21.24 -13.44
CA MET A 106 -9.06 22.02 -12.25
C MET A 106 -10.09 21.29 -11.39
N LYS A 107 -11.05 20.58 -12.01
CA LYS A 107 -12.10 19.86 -11.29
C LYS A 107 -11.57 18.67 -10.49
N THR A 108 -10.78 17.78 -11.11
CA THR A 108 -10.16 16.63 -10.40
C THR A 108 -9.28 17.10 -9.23
N ARG A 109 -8.48 18.15 -9.43
CA ARG A 109 -7.63 18.73 -8.37
C ARG A 109 -8.46 19.34 -7.24
N SER A 110 -9.56 20.02 -7.57
CA SER A 110 -10.49 20.59 -6.59
C SER A 110 -11.11 19.49 -5.73
N LEU A 111 -11.66 18.45 -6.37
CA LEU A 111 -12.24 17.29 -5.68
C LEU A 111 -11.21 16.58 -4.79
N TYR A 112 -9.99 16.36 -5.28
CA TYR A 112 -8.91 15.78 -4.46
C TYR A 112 -8.54 16.64 -3.26
N ASN A 113 -8.56 17.98 -3.39
CA ASN A 113 -8.33 18.87 -2.25
C ASN A 113 -9.48 18.84 -1.24
N GLN A 114 -10.73 18.72 -1.71
CA GLN A 114 -11.90 18.51 -0.87
C GLN A 114 -11.80 17.17 -0.12
N LEU A 115 -11.45 16.09 -0.82
CA LEU A 115 -11.21 14.77 -0.22
C LEU A 115 -10.20 14.82 0.92
N LYS A 116 -9.03 15.44 0.71
CA LYS A 116 -8.03 15.62 1.78
C LYS A 116 -8.55 16.44 2.97
N THR A 117 -9.50 17.33 2.75
CA THR A 117 -10.06 18.17 3.80
C THR A 117 -11.10 17.40 4.60
N GLU A 118 -12.00 16.69 3.93
CA GLU A 118 -13.04 15.87 4.58
C GLU A 118 -12.43 14.69 5.33
N THR A 119 -11.45 13.99 4.74
CA THR A 119 -10.76 12.87 5.39
C THR A 119 -9.95 13.28 6.63
N LYS A 120 -9.62 14.56 6.81
CA LYS A 120 -9.01 15.04 8.08
C LYS A 120 -10.03 15.16 9.21
N LYS A 121 -11.31 15.34 8.88
CA LYS A 121 -12.39 15.44 9.86
C LYS A 121 -12.82 14.05 10.28
N ASN A 122 -13.15 13.21 9.30
CA ASN A 122 -13.63 11.85 9.51
C ASN A 122 -13.41 11.05 8.22
N LEU A 123 -12.69 9.93 8.30
CA LEU A 123 -12.43 9.08 7.14
C LEU A 123 -13.63 8.24 6.71
N GLY A 124 -14.62 8.00 7.56
CA GLY A 124 -15.68 7.01 7.37
C GLY A 124 -17.04 7.58 6.98
N THR A 125 -17.11 8.80 6.47
CA THR A 125 -18.39 9.44 6.12
C THR A 125 -18.81 9.14 4.68
N GLY A 126 -20.12 9.11 4.43
CA GLY A 126 -20.67 8.99 3.08
C GLY A 126 -20.24 10.14 2.15
N SER A 127 -19.93 11.32 2.68
CA SER A 127 -19.37 12.43 1.90
C SER A 127 -17.99 12.10 1.30
N VAL A 128 -17.16 11.34 2.02
CA VAL A 128 -15.88 10.83 1.52
C VAL A 128 -16.13 9.80 0.41
N SER A 129 -17.11 8.91 0.59
CA SER A 129 -17.54 7.95 -0.44
C SER A 129 -17.93 8.66 -1.75
N THR A 130 -18.77 9.70 -1.66
CA THR A 130 -19.19 10.52 -2.81
C THR A 130 -18.03 11.21 -3.49
N LEU A 131 -17.03 11.69 -2.72
CA LEU A 131 -15.84 12.33 -3.29
C LEU A 131 -14.97 11.33 -4.06
N PHE A 132 -14.82 10.09 -3.60
CA PHE A 132 -14.12 9.05 -4.37
C PHE A 132 -14.84 8.75 -5.69
N GLN A 133 -16.16 8.61 -5.66
CA GLN A 133 -16.96 8.42 -6.87
C GLN A 133 -16.82 9.59 -7.85
N ALA A 134 -16.91 10.84 -7.36
CA ALA A 134 -16.75 12.01 -8.21
C ALA A 134 -15.34 12.10 -8.82
N ILE A 135 -14.29 11.79 -8.06
CA ILE A 135 -12.91 11.76 -8.55
C ILE A 135 -12.74 10.67 -9.61
N PHE A 136 -13.35 9.50 -9.42
CA PHE A 136 -13.32 8.41 -10.40
C PHE A 136 -13.92 8.84 -11.73
N LEU A 137 -15.15 9.37 -11.71
CA LEU A 137 -15.86 9.77 -12.92
C LEU A 137 -15.07 10.84 -13.71
N GLU A 138 -14.48 11.82 -13.02
CA GLU A 138 -13.63 12.82 -13.67
C GLU A 138 -12.32 12.23 -14.21
N SER A 139 -11.74 11.26 -13.49
CA SER A 139 -10.52 10.58 -13.93
C SER A 139 -10.77 9.75 -15.18
N ILE A 140 -11.85 8.98 -15.23
CA ILE A 140 -12.22 8.20 -16.41
C ILE A 140 -12.58 9.12 -17.59
N ALA A 141 -13.39 10.15 -17.39
CA ALA A 141 -13.70 11.11 -18.45
C ALA A 141 -12.44 11.77 -19.05
N TYR A 142 -11.36 11.88 -18.25
CA TYR A 142 -10.05 12.27 -18.78
C TYR A 142 -9.36 11.16 -19.55
N LEU A 143 -9.30 9.95 -19.00
CA LEU A 143 -8.62 8.79 -19.59
C LEU A 143 -9.30 8.28 -20.87
N ASP A 144 -10.60 8.43 -21.04
CA ASP A 144 -11.34 8.06 -22.25
C ASP A 144 -10.87 8.81 -23.49
N ARG A 145 -10.19 9.95 -23.31
CA ARG A 145 -9.57 10.75 -24.38
C ARG A 145 -8.10 10.37 -24.63
N THR A 146 -7.63 9.31 -24.02
CA THR A 146 -6.23 8.86 -24.10
C THR A 146 -6.17 7.48 -24.74
N ALA A 147 -5.05 7.16 -25.39
CA ALA A 147 -4.89 5.85 -26.00
C ALA A 147 -4.50 4.83 -24.94
N GLN A 148 -5.15 3.67 -24.94
CA GLN A 148 -4.65 2.49 -24.23
C GLN A 148 -3.66 1.75 -25.13
N VAL A 149 -2.43 1.60 -24.66
CA VAL A 149 -1.34 0.97 -25.42
C VAL A 149 -0.91 -0.29 -24.68
N PRO A 150 -1.14 -1.48 -25.26
CA PRO A 150 -0.61 -2.74 -24.72
C PRO A 150 0.91 -2.69 -24.61
N ILE A 151 1.47 -3.27 -23.56
CA ILE A 151 2.91 -3.27 -23.32
C ILE A 151 3.43 -4.67 -22.99
N THR A 152 4.71 -4.91 -23.27
CA THR A 152 5.34 -6.21 -23.02
C THR A 152 5.39 -6.50 -21.52
N SER A 153 4.77 -7.62 -21.12
CA SER A 153 4.83 -8.13 -19.75
C SER A 153 5.91 -9.21 -19.63
N LYS A 154 6.76 -9.11 -18.60
CA LYS A 154 7.60 -10.21 -18.09
C LYS A 154 7.05 -10.79 -16.79
N VAL A 155 5.79 -10.50 -16.47
CA VAL A 155 5.09 -11.03 -15.31
C VAL A 155 4.24 -12.20 -15.80
N GLU A 156 4.50 -13.38 -15.24
CA GLU A 156 3.84 -14.61 -15.65
C GLU A 156 2.33 -14.53 -15.44
N GLY A 157 1.56 -14.97 -16.43
CA GLY A 157 0.09 -15.02 -16.36
C GLY A 157 -0.62 -13.66 -16.35
N LYS A 158 0.10 -12.53 -16.50
CA LYS A 158 -0.50 -11.19 -16.43
C LYS A 158 -0.16 -10.34 -17.63
N THR A 159 -1.16 -9.65 -18.15
CA THR A 159 -1.00 -8.68 -19.22
C THR A 159 -1.16 -7.25 -18.71
N TYR A 160 -0.46 -6.32 -19.35
CA TYR A 160 -0.47 -4.92 -18.94
C TYR A 160 -0.62 -3.99 -20.13
N PHE A 161 -1.22 -2.84 -19.88
CA PHE A 161 -1.26 -1.70 -20.79
C PHE A 161 -0.84 -0.41 -20.07
N LEU A 162 -0.73 0.67 -20.81
CA LEU A 162 -0.61 2.02 -20.25
C LEU A 162 -1.58 2.96 -20.95
N PHE A 163 -1.98 4.02 -20.27
CA PHE A 163 -2.62 5.17 -20.91
C PHE A 163 -1.55 6.08 -21.50
N SER A 164 -1.82 6.64 -22.68
CA SER A 164 -0.91 7.50 -23.43
C SER A 164 -1.61 8.76 -23.93
N SER A 165 -0.98 9.91 -23.71
CA SER A 165 -1.41 11.20 -24.23
C SER A 165 -0.21 11.92 -24.84
N GLY A 166 -0.10 11.84 -26.17
CA GLY A 166 1.08 12.30 -26.90
C GLY A 166 2.35 11.57 -26.45
N LYS A 167 3.33 12.31 -25.91
CA LYS A 167 4.60 11.75 -25.41
C LYS A 167 4.53 11.26 -23.96
N LYS A 168 3.44 11.54 -23.24
CA LYS A 168 3.30 11.16 -21.83
C LYS A 168 2.63 9.81 -21.73
N THR A 169 3.14 8.97 -20.82
CA THR A 169 2.61 7.64 -20.56
C THR A 169 2.39 7.42 -19.08
N SER A 170 1.33 6.73 -18.70
CA SER A 170 1.09 6.33 -17.32
C SER A 170 2.03 5.21 -16.88
N ARG A 171 1.98 4.84 -15.60
CA ARG A 171 2.44 3.53 -15.15
C ARG A 171 1.63 2.40 -15.80
N ALA A 172 2.13 1.17 -15.66
CA ALA A 172 1.48 -0.04 -16.13
C ALA A 172 0.17 -0.31 -15.36
N VAL A 173 -0.85 -0.77 -16.08
CA VAL A 173 -2.18 -1.15 -15.59
C VAL A 173 -2.40 -2.61 -15.94
N ASN A 174 -2.78 -3.42 -14.95
CA ASN A 174 -3.11 -4.83 -15.16
C ASN A 174 -4.44 -4.91 -15.91
N ALA A 175 -4.44 -5.54 -17.08
CA ALA A 175 -5.62 -5.58 -17.95
C ALA A 175 -6.75 -6.42 -17.35
N ASP A 176 -6.43 -7.46 -16.59
CA ASP A 176 -7.42 -8.39 -16.02
C ASP A 176 -8.12 -7.82 -14.77
N LEU A 177 -7.57 -6.75 -14.20
CA LEU A 177 -8.13 -6.09 -13.01
C LEU A 177 -8.82 -4.76 -13.33
N TYR A 178 -8.49 -4.13 -14.46
CA TYR A 178 -9.00 -2.81 -14.80
C TYR A 178 -10.29 -2.90 -15.59
N LEU A 179 -11.38 -2.40 -15.01
CA LEU A 179 -12.69 -2.38 -15.64
C LEU A 179 -12.81 -1.14 -16.55
N SER A 180 -12.97 -1.37 -17.85
CA SER A 180 -13.07 -0.29 -18.84
C SER A 180 -14.42 0.43 -18.81
N ASP A 181 -15.49 -0.24 -18.37
CA ASP A 181 -16.81 0.35 -18.24
C ASP A 181 -16.98 1.03 -16.87
N PRO A 182 -17.17 2.36 -16.81
CA PRO A 182 -17.36 3.09 -15.55
C PRO A 182 -18.56 2.58 -14.73
N THR A 183 -19.60 2.06 -15.38
CA THR A 183 -20.81 1.62 -14.70
C THR A 183 -20.60 0.33 -13.89
N SER A 184 -19.53 -0.41 -14.19
CA SER A 184 -19.14 -1.61 -13.46
C SER A 184 -18.74 -1.34 -12.00
N LEU A 185 -18.46 -0.08 -11.63
CA LEU A 185 -18.19 0.31 -10.24
C LEU A 185 -19.44 0.75 -9.48
N ASN A 186 -20.63 0.81 -10.10
CA ASN A 186 -21.85 1.22 -9.41
C ASN A 186 -22.14 0.35 -8.17
N PRO A 187 -22.04 -1.00 -8.23
CA PRO A 187 -22.19 -1.83 -7.03
C PRO A 187 -21.18 -1.48 -5.93
N PHE A 188 -19.91 -1.22 -6.29
CA PHE A 188 -18.88 -0.76 -5.35
C PHE A 188 -19.28 0.53 -4.63
N PHE A 189 -19.75 1.52 -5.40
CA PHE A 189 -20.09 2.83 -4.86
C PHE A 189 -21.34 2.76 -3.98
N MET A 190 -22.32 1.92 -4.35
CA MET A 190 -23.47 1.63 -3.50
C MET A 190 -23.03 0.98 -2.19
N ALA A 191 -22.21 -0.07 -2.25
CA ALA A 191 -21.65 -0.74 -1.07
C ALA A 191 -20.85 0.22 -0.17
N MET A 192 -20.04 1.10 -0.75
CA MET A 192 -19.27 2.11 0.00
C MET A 192 -20.15 3.20 0.62
N GLN A 193 -21.35 3.45 0.10
CA GLN A 193 -22.31 4.42 0.65
C GLN A 193 -23.19 3.79 1.73
N SER A 194 -23.65 2.55 1.53
CA SER A 194 -24.48 1.82 2.49
C SER A 194 -23.67 1.10 3.58
N ASN A 195 -22.36 0.95 3.38
CA ASN A 195 -21.48 0.04 4.13
C ASN A 195 -21.98 -1.42 4.14
N ASP A 196 -22.54 -1.86 3.01
CA ASP A 196 -22.99 -3.24 2.80
C ASP A 196 -22.21 -3.87 1.66
N TRP A 197 -21.38 -4.85 2.01
CA TRP A 197 -20.44 -5.51 1.10
C TRP A 197 -20.82 -6.96 0.81
N GLU A 198 -21.97 -7.44 1.29
CA GLU A 198 -22.38 -8.85 1.20
C GLU A 198 -22.56 -9.29 -0.24
N ALA A 199 -23.19 -8.44 -1.06
CA ALA A 199 -23.49 -8.72 -2.46
C ALA A 199 -22.26 -8.80 -3.37
N LEU A 200 -21.09 -8.33 -2.93
CA LEU A 200 -19.86 -8.34 -3.74
C LEU A 200 -18.90 -9.44 -3.27
N SER A 201 -18.36 -10.20 -4.22
CA SER A 201 -17.27 -11.13 -3.97
C SER A 201 -15.95 -10.40 -3.64
N ALA A 202 -15.00 -11.11 -3.04
CA ALA A 202 -13.66 -10.58 -2.79
C ALA A 202 -12.93 -10.20 -4.10
N GLU A 203 -13.20 -10.90 -5.20
CA GLU A 203 -12.62 -10.61 -6.50
C GLU A 203 -13.17 -9.30 -7.08
N GLU A 204 -14.50 -9.14 -7.08
CA GLU A 204 -15.18 -7.92 -7.53
C GLU A 204 -14.73 -6.69 -6.74
N ILE A 205 -14.65 -6.80 -5.41
CA ILE A 205 -14.13 -5.72 -4.55
C ILE A 205 -12.70 -5.37 -4.94
N THR A 206 -11.85 -6.37 -5.21
CA THR A 206 -10.45 -6.14 -5.61
C THR A 206 -10.38 -5.41 -6.94
N GLN A 207 -11.09 -5.88 -7.97
CA GLN A 207 -11.10 -5.28 -9.31
C GLN A 207 -11.67 -3.86 -9.30
N GLN A 208 -12.79 -3.64 -8.62
CA GLN A 208 -13.45 -2.34 -8.57
C GLN A 208 -12.62 -1.32 -7.78
N ALA A 209 -12.03 -1.73 -6.63
CA ALA A 209 -11.11 -0.87 -5.89
C ALA A 209 -9.82 -0.59 -6.67
N TYR A 210 -9.29 -1.57 -7.41
CA TYR A 210 -8.13 -1.40 -8.29
C TYR A 210 -8.40 -0.41 -9.40
N THR A 211 -9.55 -0.55 -10.06
CA THR A 211 -9.97 0.35 -11.13
C THR A 211 -10.11 1.77 -10.62
N LEU A 212 -10.77 1.97 -9.47
CA LEU A 212 -10.89 3.26 -8.80
C LEU A 212 -9.52 3.89 -8.51
N ALA A 213 -8.60 3.12 -7.91
CA ALA A 213 -7.26 3.58 -7.60
C ALA A 213 -6.48 3.95 -8.88
N MET A 214 -6.47 3.06 -9.86
CA MET A 214 -5.67 3.20 -11.08
C MET A 214 -6.19 4.30 -12.00
N ALA A 215 -7.50 4.53 -12.08
CA ALA A 215 -8.06 5.62 -12.86
C ALA A 215 -7.50 6.99 -12.41
N PHE A 216 -7.54 7.27 -11.10
CA PHE A 216 -6.97 8.51 -10.58
C PHE A 216 -5.44 8.55 -10.73
N ILE A 217 -4.76 7.45 -10.40
CA ILE A 217 -3.29 7.41 -10.40
C ILE A 217 -2.73 7.63 -11.81
N THR A 218 -3.31 6.97 -12.81
CA THR A 218 -2.84 7.07 -14.20
C THR A 218 -3.20 8.41 -14.83
N SER A 219 -4.33 9.02 -14.47
CA SER A 219 -4.66 10.39 -14.88
C SER A 219 -3.64 11.40 -14.34
N VAL A 220 -3.20 11.25 -13.09
CA VAL A 220 -2.13 12.06 -12.50
C VAL A 220 -0.79 11.84 -13.21
N ASP A 221 -0.42 10.58 -13.51
CA ASP A 221 0.84 10.28 -14.21
C ASP A 221 0.93 11.01 -15.58
N LEU A 222 -0.19 11.09 -16.31
CA LEU A 222 -0.29 11.80 -17.59
C LEU A 222 -0.30 13.33 -17.45
N GLN A 223 -0.86 13.84 -16.35
CA GLN A 223 -0.94 15.28 -16.15
C GLN A 223 0.39 15.84 -15.62
N LYS A 224 1.04 15.11 -14.70
CA LYS A 224 2.24 15.58 -14.00
C LYS A 224 3.29 14.46 -13.88
N THR A 225 4.28 14.54 -14.77
CA THR A 225 5.42 13.61 -14.79
C THR A 225 6.18 13.61 -13.47
N GLY A 226 6.44 12.41 -12.93
CA GLY A 226 7.24 12.23 -11.72
C GLY A 226 6.51 12.51 -10.40
N ASP A 227 5.20 12.78 -10.40
CA ASP A 227 4.44 12.93 -9.14
C ASP A 227 4.19 11.58 -8.49
N VAL A 228 5.06 11.21 -7.56
CA VAL A 228 4.92 9.98 -6.75
C VAL A 228 4.09 10.19 -5.48
N LYS A 229 3.97 11.44 -5.01
CA LYS A 229 3.35 11.75 -3.72
C LYS A 229 1.83 11.78 -3.84
N THR A 230 1.30 12.43 -4.87
CA THR A 230 -0.16 12.55 -5.07
C THR A 230 -0.82 11.18 -5.23
N PRO A 231 -0.33 10.27 -6.09
CA PRO A 231 -0.81 8.89 -6.17
C PRO A 231 -0.73 8.14 -4.85
N GLY A 232 0.41 8.25 -4.14
CA GLY A 232 0.62 7.59 -2.86
C GLY A 232 -0.37 8.04 -1.78
N THR A 233 -0.57 9.36 -1.66
CA THR A 233 -1.53 9.93 -0.70
C THR A 233 -2.97 9.58 -1.07
N PHE A 234 -3.36 9.60 -2.35
CA PHE A 234 -4.71 9.19 -2.75
C PHE A 234 -4.98 7.73 -2.40
N PHE A 235 -4.02 6.83 -2.71
CA PHE A 235 -4.15 5.41 -2.39
C PHE A 235 -4.23 5.16 -0.88
N GLU A 236 -3.43 5.89 -0.08
CA GLU A 236 -3.51 5.87 1.38
C GLU A 236 -4.90 6.29 1.88
N LEU A 237 -5.46 7.38 1.35
CA LEU A 237 -6.79 7.85 1.74
C LEU A 237 -7.90 6.86 1.34
N LEU A 238 -7.80 6.25 0.15
CA LEU A 238 -8.76 5.25 -0.32
C LEU A 238 -8.78 4.03 0.60
N CYS A 239 -7.61 3.43 0.85
CA CYS A 239 -7.53 2.27 1.73
C CYS A 239 -7.94 2.64 3.15
N GLY A 240 -7.52 3.81 3.65
CA GLY A 240 -7.93 4.30 4.97
C GLY A 240 -9.44 4.44 5.11
N HIS A 241 -10.11 5.00 4.10
CA HIS A 241 -11.57 5.14 4.06
C HIS A 241 -12.26 3.77 4.09
N LEU A 242 -11.87 2.86 3.19
CA LEU A 242 -12.46 1.52 3.11
C LEU A 242 -12.29 0.72 4.41
N VAL A 243 -11.10 0.76 5.01
CA VAL A 243 -10.86 0.08 6.30
C VAL A 243 -11.63 0.76 7.44
N THR A 244 -11.81 2.08 7.40
CA THR A 244 -12.64 2.80 8.38
C THR A 244 -14.10 2.39 8.30
N LEU A 245 -14.65 2.23 7.09
CA LEU A 245 -16.01 1.74 6.88
C LEU A 245 -16.18 0.31 7.44
N LEU A 246 -15.22 -0.58 7.15
CA LEU A 246 -15.26 -1.96 7.61
C LEU A 246 -15.14 -2.11 9.12
N LEU A 247 -14.26 -1.35 9.76
CA LEU A 247 -14.00 -1.48 11.20
C LEU A 247 -14.90 -0.58 12.06
N GLY A 248 -15.59 0.39 11.46
CA GLY A 248 -16.46 1.33 12.16
C GLY A 248 -15.73 2.28 13.12
N VAL A 249 -14.39 2.38 13.07
CA VAL A 249 -13.59 3.22 13.96
C VAL A 249 -12.65 4.15 13.20
N GLN A 250 -12.45 5.36 13.71
CA GLN A 250 -11.51 6.32 13.14
C GLN A 250 -10.05 5.91 13.43
N PRO A 251 -9.16 5.95 12.43
CA PRO A 251 -7.77 5.61 12.67
C PRO A 251 -6.97 6.79 13.23
N LYS A 252 -5.88 6.46 13.93
CA LYS A 252 -4.82 7.40 14.34
C LYS A 252 -3.60 7.24 13.43
N LYS A 253 -2.89 8.33 13.13
CA LYS A 253 -1.63 8.32 12.36
C LYS A 253 -0.37 8.39 13.21
N ARG A 254 -0.55 8.47 14.53
CA ARG A 254 0.52 8.56 15.52
C ARG A 254 0.09 7.77 16.73
N ILE A 255 1.03 7.01 17.27
CA ILE A 255 0.85 6.28 18.51
C ILE A 255 1.94 6.68 19.50
N PRO A 256 1.63 6.84 20.79
CA PRO A 256 2.64 7.06 21.81
C PRO A 256 3.69 5.93 21.81
N VAL A 257 4.92 6.29 22.11
CA VAL A 257 5.99 5.32 22.38
C VAL A 257 6.43 5.56 23.81
N LEU A 258 6.37 4.52 24.64
CA LEU A 258 6.85 4.60 26.01
C LEU A 258 8.38 4.78 25.98
N ASN A 259 8.84 5.90 26.53
CA ASN A 259 10.26 6.18 26.74
C ASN A 259 10.38 6.82 28.13
N LEU A 260 11.42 6.43 28.88
CA LEU A 260 11.55 6.67 30.33
C LEU A 260 11.46 8.15 30.69
N ASP A 261 12.07 9.01 29.87
CA ASP A 261 12.22 10.44 30.17
C ASP A 261 11.61 11.37 29.10
N GLN A 262 10.96 10.81 28.07
CA GLN A 262 10.47 11.59 26.94
C GLN A 262 9.14 11.07 26.40
N THR A 263 8.19 11.99 26.18
CA THR A 263 7.00 11.69 25.39
C THR A 263 7.37 11.66 23.91
N ALA A 264 7.41 10.47 23.33
CA ALA A 264 7.63 10.28 21.89
C ALA A 264 6.37 9.73 21.21
N THR A 265 6.24 9.98 19.91
CA THR A 265 5.21 9.33 19.09
C THR A 265 5.84 8.67 17.88
N LEU A 266 5.37 7.48 17.53
CA LEU A 266 5.70 6.80 16.28
C LEU A 266 4.71 7.23 15.21
N PRO A 267 5.14 7.90 14.12
CA PRO A 267 4.29 8.14 12.97
C PRO A 267 4.03 6.82 12.24
N THR A 268 2.76 6.56 11.94
CA THR A 268 2.29 5.39 11.20
C THR A 268 1.34 5.86 10.09
N ASP A 269 1.03 4.99 9.14
CA ASP A 269 -0.01 5.33 8.15
C ASP A 269 -1.38 5.32 8.84
N PHE A 270 -1.81 4.18 9.39
CA PHE A 270 -3.00 4.08 10.22
C PHE A 270 -2.88 3.05 11.37
N ILE A 271 -3.43 3.42 12.51
CA ILE A 271 -3.74 2.54 13.64
C ILE A 271 -5.25 2.55 13.86
N PHE A 272 -5.90 1.40 13.76
CA PHE A 272 -7.30 1.23 14.14
C PHE A 272 -7.37 0.57 15.51
N ASP A 273 -7.98 1.27 16.46
CA ASP A 273 -8.17 0.78 17.83
C ASP A 273 -9.63 0.43 18.03
N LEU A 274 -9.93 -0.88 18.10
CA LEU A 274 -11.29 -1.38 18.27
C LEU A 274 -11.80 -1.29 19.71
N GLY A 275 -10.99 -0.76 20.64
CA GLY A 275 -11.33 -0.63 22.05
C GLY A 275 -10.58 -1.60 22.95
N GLU A 276 -11.04 -1.70 24.19
CA GLU A 276 -10.43 -2.53 25.22
C GLU A 276 -10.62 -4.02 24.90
N ASN A 277 -9.59 -4.83 25.18
CA ASN A 277 -9.56 -6.28 24.95
C ASN A 277 -9.83 -6.75 23.50
N ARG A 278 -9.87 -5.82 22.54
CA ARG A 278 -9.98 -6.13 21.12
C ARG A 278 -8.64 -5.94 20.40
N PRO A 279 -8.42 -6.67 19.29
CA PRO A 279 -7.26 -6.46 18.44
C PRO A 279 -7.16 -5.01 17.97
N LYS A 280 -5.93 -4.50 17.88
CA LYS A 280 -5.63 -3.22 17.23
C LYS A 280 -4.99 -3.53 15.89
N PHE A 281 -5.26 -2.75 14.85
CA PHE A 281 -4.66 -2.96 13.54
C PHE A 281 -3.62 -1.89 13.24
N HIS A 282 -2.42 -2.32 12.91
CA HIS A 282 -1.40 -1.48 12.30
C HIS A 282 -1.47 -1.67 10.79
N VAL A 283 -1.96 -0.65 10.09
CA VAL A 283 -2.30 -0.74 8.65
C VAL A 283 -1.38 0.18 7.84
N PRO A 284 -0.14 -0.26 7.54
CA PRO A 284 0.70 0.45 6.59
C PRO A 284 0.17 0.28 5.16
N ILE A 285 0.20 1.36 4.39
CA ILE A 285 -0.28 1.39 3.00
C ILE A 285 0.86 1.83 2.08
N LYS A 286 1.05 1.11 0.97
CA LYS A 286 2.12 1.38 0.01
C LYS A 286 1.62 1.14 -1.42
N THR A 287 1.92 2.06 -2.34
CA THR A 287 1.64 1.78 -3.77
C THR A 287 2.56 0.69 -4.32
N SER A 288 3.80 0.63 -3.86
CA SER A 288 4.70 -0.52 -4.00
C SER A 288 5.66 -0.52 -2.82
N THR A 289 6.13 -1.68 -2.40
CA THR A 289 6.88 -1.79 -1.14
C THR A 289 8.35 -1.39 -1.31
N ARG A 290 9.01 -1.87 -2.37
CA ARG A 290 10.42 -1.57 -2.69
C ARG A 290 11.34 -1.77 -1.48
N GLU A 291 12.41 -1.00 -1.38
CA GLU A 291 13.32 -1.02 -0.23
C GLU A 291 12.66 -0.61 1.09
N ARG A 292 11.56 0.16 1.03
CA ARG A 292 10.87 0.67 2.22
C ARG A 292 10.01 -0.37 2.93
N VAL A 293 9.90 -1.59 2.39
CA VAL A 293 9.12 -2.67 2.99
C VAL A 293 9.56 -3.00 4.43
N ILE A 294 10.85 -2.87 4.72
CA ILE A 294 11.39 -3.09 6.07
C ILE A 294 10.76 -2.19 7.13
N GLN A 295 10.31 -0.98 6.76
CA GLN A 295 9.67 -0.04 7.69
C GLN A 295 8.41 -0.63 8.30
N VAL A 296 7.69 -1.47 7.55
CA VAL A 296 6.47 -2.13 8.00
C VAL A 296 6.74 -3.10 9.15
N TRP A 297 7.74 -3.97 8.98
CA TRP A 297 8.17 -4.92 10.02
C TRP A 297 8.85 -4.22 11.19
N ALA A 298 9.63 -3.17 10.94
CA ALA A 298 10.26 -2.37 11.99
C ALA A 298 9.21 -1.68 12.88
N HIS A 299 8.19 -1.07 12.28
CA HIS A 299 7.06 -0.51 13.04
C HIS A 299 6.35 -1.58 13.86
N GLN A 300 6.06 -2.74 13.26
CA GLN A 300 5.43 -3.84 13.99
C GLN A 300 6.28 -4.30 15.18
N ARG A 301 7.61 -4.41 15.01
CA ARG A 301 8.51 -4.78 16.10
C ARG A 301 8.49 -3.76 17.24
N VAL A 302 8.45 -2.48 16.92
CA VAL A 302 8.34 -1.41 17.93
C VAL A 302 7.01 -1.53 18.69
N LEU A 303 5.89 -1.73 17.98
CA LEU A 303 4.58 -1.92 18.61
C LEU A 303 4.55 -3.15 19.52
N ASP A 304 5.06 -4.28 19.05
CA ASP A 304 5.17 -5.53 19.80
C ASP A 304 6.01 -5.35 21.07
N GLY A 305 7.09 -4.58 21.00
CA GLY A 305 7.98 -4.32 22.14
C GLY A 305 7.37 -3.42 23.20
N ILE A 306 6.56 -2.44 22.80
CA ILE A 306 5.96 -1.45 23.72
C ILE A 306 4.66 -1.98 24.34
N TYR A 307 3.80 -2.58 23.52
CA TYR A 307 2.44 -2.94 23.90
C TYR A 307 2.26 -4.44 24.15
N GLY A 308 3.28 -5.25 23.88
CA GLY A 308 3.22 -6.69 23.95
C GLY A 308 2.89 -7.33 22.60
N LEU A 309 3.30 -8.58 22.46
CA LEU A 309 3.09 -9.38 21.25
C LEU A 309 1.60 -9.51 20.92
N GLU A 310 1.29 -9.46 19.63
CA GLU A 310 -0.04 -9.69 19.05
C GLU A 310 -1.17 -8.74 19.50
N ARG A 311 -0.87 -7.70 20.29
CA ARG A 311 -1.81 -6.60 20.56
C ARG A 311 -2.13 -5.80 19.31
N PHE A 312 -1.12 -5.59 18.47
CA PHE A 312 -1.27 -5.00 17.15
C PHE A 312 -1.16 -6.09 16.07
N LYS A 313 -2.21 -6.25 15.26
CA LYS A 313 -2.21 -7.09 14.08
C LYS A 313 -1.68 -6.26 12.91
N GLY A 314 -0.45 -6.56 12.47
CA GLY A 314 0.16 -5.92 11.32
C GLY A 314 -0.54 -6.33 10.03
N THR A 315 -1.11 -5.37 9.32
CA THR A 315 -1.92 -5.58 8.11
C THR A 315 -1.45 -4.66 7.00
N LEU A 316 -0.50 -5.13 6.17
CA LEU A 316 0.03 -4.33 5.06
C LEU A 316 -0.96 -4.33 3.89
N ILE A 317 -1.26 -3.16 3.31
CA ILE A 317 -2.05 -3.03 2.09
C ILE A 317 -1.20 -2.43 0.98
N CYS A 318 -1.14 -3.11 -0.16
CA CYS A 318 -0.34 -2.71 -1.30
C CYS A 318 -1.14 -2.61 -2.60
N LEU A 319 -0.76 -1.67 -3.47
CA LEU A 319 -1.34 -1.62 -4.81
C LEU A 319 -0.72 -2.71 -5.71
N SER A 320 0.60 -2.69 -5.93
CA SER A 320 1.30 -3.67 -6.77
C SER A 320 2.82 -3.68 -6.54
N GLU A 321 3.53 -4.65 -7.13
CA GLU A 321 5.02 -4.66 -7.18
C GLU A 321 5.58 -4.44 -8.59
N VAL A 322 4.74 -3.98 -9.52
CA VAL A 322 5.15 -3.82 -10.91
C VAL A 322 6.04 -2.59 -11.09
N LYS A 323 7.04 -2.74 -11.95
CA LYS A 323 7.93 -1.69 -12.44
C LYS A 323 7.88 -1.68 -13.95
N LYS A 324 7.43 -0.56 -14.52
CA LYS A 324 7.59 -0.27 -15.95
C LYS A 324 8.99 0.29 -16.20
N ASN A 325 9.71 -0.26 -17.17
CA ASN A 325 10.89 0.38 -17.73
C ASN A 325 10.45 1.52 -18.66
N ALA A 326 10.91 2.75 -18.40
CA ALA A 326 10.46 3.92 -19.16
C ALA A 326 10.95 3.94 -20.62
N ALA A 327 12.08 3.29 -20.92
CA ALA A 327 12.66 3.28 -22.27
C ALA A 327 12.09 2.16 -23.13
N THR A 328 11.93 0.96 -22.56
CA THR A 328 11.48 -0.23 -23.33
C THR A 328 10.00 -0.52 -23.19
N HIS A 329 9.30 0.19 -22.29
CA HIS A 329 7.91 -0.09 -21.91
C HIS A 329 7.67 -1.51 -21.36
N VAL A 330 8.72 -2.27 -21.06
CA VAL A 330 8.62 -3.61 -20.47
C VAL A 330 8.21 -3.52 -19.01
N VAL A 331 7.24 -4.33 -18.59
CA VAL A 331 6.80 -4.48 -17.21
C VAL A 331 7.50 -5.68 -16.57
N THR A 332 7.99 -5.47 -15.35
CA THR A 332 8.59 -6.50 -14.50
C THR A 332 7.99 -6.42 -13.11
N GLU A 333 7.97 -7.51 -12.37
CA GLU A 333 7.52 -7.55 -10.98
C GLU A 333 8.73 -7.66 -10.05
N ILE A 334 8.82 -6.76 -9.06
CA ILE A 334 9.97 -6.67 -8.14
C ILE A 334 9.58 -7.25 -6.79
N CYS A 335 9.85 -8.54 -6.60
CA CYS A 335 9.55 -9.26 -5.35
C CYS A 335 10.82 -9.77 -4.68
N LEU A 336 10.85 -9.69 -3.35
CA LEU A 336 11.94 -10.17 -2.50
C LEU A 336 11.42 -11.16 -1.44
N PRO A 337 10.84 -12.32 -1.84
CA PRO A 337 10.16 -13.24 -0.93
C PRO A 337 11.09 -13.78 0.17
N THR A 338 12.34 -14.11 -0.17
CA THR A 338 13.35 -14.54 0.81
C THR A 338 13.61 -13.49 1.88
N GLN A 339 13.66 -12.22 1.50
CA GLN A 339 13.85 -11.11 2.43
C GLN A 339 12.65 -10.96 3.37
N TRP A 340 11.43 -11.09 2.85
CA TRP A 340 10.21 -11.07 3.67
C TRP A 340 10.19 -12.20 4.69
N LYS A 341 10.64 -13.41 4.32
CA LYS A 341 10.77 -14.54 5.25
C LYS A 341 11.76 -14.26 6.38
N VAL A 342 12.88 -13.61 6.09
CA VAL A 342 13.84 -13.16 7.11
C VAL A 342 13.17 -12.16 8.06
N TYR A 343 12.44 -11.17 7.52
CA TYR A 343 11.74 -10.18 8.35
C TYR A 343 10.66 -10.82 9.21
N GLN A 344 9.88 -11.74 8.65
CA GLN A 344 8.84 -12.48 9.36
C GLN A 344 9.39 -13.36 10.48
N SER A 345 10.56 -13.97 10.28
CA SER A 345 11.18 -14.87 11.27
C SER A 345 11.87 -14.11 12.40
N PHE A 346 12.58 -13.03 12.05
CA PHE A 346 13.59 -12.44 12.93
C PHE A 346 13.31 -10.99 13.35
N ILE A 347 12.33 -10.32 12.72
CA ILE A 347 11.98 -8.94 13.06
C ILE A 347 10.63 -8.88 13.75
N ALA A 348 9.55 -9.22 13.04
CA ALA A 348 8.19 -9.18 13.58
C ALA A 348 7.26 -10.04 12.73
N ARG A 349 6.11 -10.44 13.30
CA ARG A 349 5.11 -11.21 12.56
C ARG A 349 4.04 -10.28 12.02
N MET A 350 3.99 -10.14 10.70
CA MET A 350 2.83 -9.55 10.03
C MET A 350 1.69 -10.56 10.02
N HIS A 351 0.48 -10.08 10.29
CA HIS A 351 -0.72 -10.92 10.38
C HIS A 351 -1.36 -11.13 9.01
N ARG A 352 -1.47 -10.06 8.22
CA ARG A 352 -1.98 -10.10 6.84
C ARG A 352 -1.22 -9.15 5.92
N VAL A 353 -1.15 -9.52 4.65
CA VAL A 353 -0.70 -8.65 3.56
C VAL A 353 -1.74 -8.73 2.45
N TYR A 354 -2.23 -7.59 2.00
CA TYR A 354 -3.20 -7.50 0.93
C TYR A 354 -2.62 -6.78 -0.27
N TYR A 355 -2.94 -7.26 -1.47
CA TYR A 355 -2.58 -6.63 -2.71
C TYR A 355 -3.80 -6.40 -3.58
N PHE A 356 -3.84 -5.26 -4.28
CA PHE A 356 -4.81 -5.05 -5.33
C PHE A 356 -4.39 -5.82 -6.60
N ASP A 357 -3.12 -5.75 -6.99
CA ASP A 357 -2.50 -6.59 -8.02
C ASP A 357 -1.49 -7.54 -7.35
N LEU A 358 -1.95 -8.73 -6.97
CA LEU A 358 -1.24 -9.70 -6.13
C LEU A 358 -0.07 -10.38 -6.85
N PRO A 359 1.18 -10.22 -6.40
CA PRO A 359 2.33 -10.93 -6.96
C PRO A 359 2.28 -12.44 -6.69
N SER A 360 2.38 -13.27 -7.73
CA SER A 360 2.36 -14.74 -7.57
C SER A 360 3.52 -15.24 -6.68
N LYS A 361 4.67 -14.56 -6.74
CA LYS A 361 5.83 -14.85 -5.86
C LYS A 361 5.53 -14.62 -4.38
N TYR A 362 4.68 -13.65 -4.06
CA TYR A 362 4.27 -13.38 -2.68
C TYR A 362 3.07 -14.20 -2.27
N GLU A 363 2.14 -14.50 -3.18
CA GLU A 363 1.08 -15.47 -2.94
C GLU A 363 1.65 -16.84 -2.54
N ALA A 364 2.74 -17.27 -3.15
CA ALA A 364 3.43 -18.52 -2.81
C ALA A 364 3.91 -18.58 -1.34
N LEU A 365 4.08 -17.43 -0.65
CA LEU A 365 4.47 -17.38 0.76
C LEU A 365 3.39 -17.94 1.70
N ASN A 366 2.13 -18.03 1.25
CA ASN A 366 1.06 -18.67 2.01
C ASN A 366 1.34 -20.15 2.31
N ARG A 367 2.16 -20.79 1.48
CA ARG A 367 2.46 -22.24 1.51
C ARG A 367 3.89 -22.53 2.00
N GLN A 368 4.60 -21.53 2.48
CA GLN A 368 6.00 -21.64 2.90
C GLN A 368 6.17 -21.29 4.39
N ILE A 369 7.26 -21.78 4.99
CA ILE A 369 7.64 -21.45 6.38
C ILE A 369 8.77 -20.41 6.38
N PRO A 370 8.70 -19.33 7.20
CA PRO A 370 7.53 -18.93 7.98
C PRO A 370 6.38 -18.49 7.07
N ARG A 371 5.14 -18.78 7.51
CA ARG A 371 3.96 -18.38 6.76
C ARG A 371 3.78 -16.87 6.81
N ILE A 372 3.55 -16.27 5.65
CA ILE A 372 3.09 -14.90 5.49
C ILE A 372 1.81 -14.98 4.70
N THR A 373 0.69 -14.59 5.30
CA THR A 373 -0.61 -14.65 4.64
C THR A 373 -0.74 -13.47 3.69
N VAL A 374 -0.70 -13.74 2.38
CA VAL A 374 -0.78 -12.72 1.32
C VAL A 374 -2.01 -12.99 0.45
N LEU A 375 -2.95 -12.05 0.39
CA LEU A 375 -4.26 -12.24 -0.25
C LEU A 375 -4.62 -11.07 -1.18
N PRO A 376 -5.57 -11.25 -2.11
CA PRO A 376 -6.21 -10.13 -2.80
C PRO A 376 -6.88 -9.17 -1.82
N PHE A 377 -6.96 -7.88 -2.17
CA PHE A 377 -7.47 -6.84 -1.28
C PHE A 377 -8.90 -7.10 -0.78
N GLY A 378 -9.80 -7.52 -1.66
CA GLY A 378 -11.18 -7.80 -1.29
C GLY A 378 -11.34 -8.97 -0.31
N SER A 379 -10.32 -9.82 -0.11
CA SER A 379 -10.36 -10.84 0.93
C SER A 379 -10.49 -10.23 2.33
N LEU A 380 -9.96 -9.03 2.56
CA LEU A 380 -10.12 -8.30 3.82
C LEU A 380 -11.60 -8.16 4.20
N PHE A 381 -12.46 -7.85 3.22
CA PHE A 381 -13.89 -7.63 3.43
C PHE A 381 -14.61 -8.91 3.87
N LYS A 382 -14.05 -10.08 3.56
CA LYS A 382 -14.63 -11.39 3.88
C LYS A 382 -14.03 -12.04 5.13
N GLU A 383 -13.00 -11.44 5.71
CA GLU A 383 -12.41 -11.92 6.97
C GLU A 383 -12.41 -10.89 8.09
N VAL A 384 -12.84 -9.65 7.86
CA VAL A 384 -12.75 -8.56 8.84
C VAL A 384 -13.44 -8.88 10.17
N GLU A 385 -14.57 -9.58 10.15
CA GLU A 385 -15.27 -9.97 11.38
C GLU A 385 -14.42 -10.91 12.23
N ARG A 386 -13.87 -11.98 11.62
CA ARG A 386 -12.97 -12.93 12.27
C ARG A 386 -11.70 -12.26 12.78
N LEU A 387 -11.08 -11.40 11.96
CA LEU A 387 -9.92 -10.62 12.37
C LEU A 387 -10.22 -9.71 13.57
N SER A 388 -11.41 -9.12 13.60
CA SER A 388 -11.86 -8.22 14.66
C SER A 388 -12.26 -8.96 15.95
N ALA A 389 -12.49 -10.27 15.86
CA ALA A 389 -12.67 -11.19 16.98
C ALA A 389 -11.33 -11.74 17.52
N GLY A 390 -10.23 -11.55 16.79
CA GLY A 390 -8.88 -11.92 17.21
C GLY A 390 -8.34 -13.22 16.63
N GLU A 391 -9.03 -13.79 15.64
CA GLU A 391 -8.66 -15.04 14.95
C GLU A 391 -7.48 -14.90 13.96
#